data_AF-A0AAU4IZM4-F1
#
_entry.id   AF-A0AAU4IZM4-F1
#
_cell.length_a   1.000
_cell.length_b   1.000
_cell.length_c   1.000
_cell.angle_alpha   90.00
_cell.angle_beta   90.00
_cell.angle_gamma   90.00
#
_symmetry.space_group_name_H-M   'P 1'
#
loop_
_entity.id
_entity.type
_entity.pdbx_description
1 polymer ?
#
loop_
_entity_poly.entity_id
_entity_poly.type
_entity_poly.pdbx_seq_one_letter_code
_entity_poly.pdbx_strand_id
1 'polypeptide(L)'
;MIRSEQIQNAALLWQEHHDAEFPANLRGVEVEDIDMVLLDADTAGCASTWINNGGTLDPQRRRILQTCVENLGRVIPQISDPSGHQYYQRLHKLALLVSGALDTK
;
A
#
# COMPACT_ATOMS: atom_id res chain seq x y z
N MET A 1 15.72 -17.34 -2.99
CA MET A 1 14.97 -17.57 -1.74
C MET A 1 14.25 -16.29 -1.30
N ILE A 2 14.96 -15.17 -1.19
CA ILE A 2 14.44 -13.86 -0.71
C ILE A 2 13.18 -13.37 -1.46
N ARG A 3 13.16 -13.42 -2.80
CA ARG A 3 12.01 -12.92 -3.59
C ARG A 3 10.71 -13.69 -3.36
N SER A 4 10.78 -15.02 -3.20
CA SER A 4 9.60 -15.85 -2.96
C SER A 4 9.01 -15.60 -1.57
N GLU A 5 9.86 -15.37 -0.58
CA GLU A 5 9.45 -15.01 0.78
C GLU A 5 8.82 -13.61 0.82
N GLN A 6 9.40 -12.64 0.13
CA GLN A 6 8.82 -11.30 -0.02
C GLN A 6 7.43 -11.34 -0.67
N ILE A 7 7.26 -12.16 -1.71
CA ILE A 7 5.95 -12.37 -2.36
C ILE A 7 4.96 -13.00 -1.38
N GLN A 8 5.37 -14.01 -0.62
CA GLN A 8 4.51 -14.67 0.36
C GLN A 8 4.08 -13.70 1.48
N ASN A 9 5.00 -12.89 1.99
CA ASN A 9 4.74 -11.90 3.03
C ASN A 9 3.80 -10.81 2.53
N ALA A 10 4.02 -10.30 1.31
CA ALA A 10 3.13 -9.35 0.67
C ALA A 10 1.75 -9.95 0.40
N ALA A 11 1.66 -11.22 0.00
CA ALA A 11 0.39 -11.91 -0.22
C ALA A 11 -0.43 -12.05 1.06
N LEU A 12 0.20 -12.44 2.19
CA LEU A 12 -0.48 -12.51 3.48
C LEU A 12 -0.98 -11.14 3.93
N LEU A 13 -0.14 -10.12 3.84
CA LEU A 13 -0.49 -8.76 4.23
C LEU A 13 -1.57 -8.15 3.31
N TRP A 14 -1.53 -8.49 2.02
CA TRP A 14 -2.55 -8.12 1.06
C TRP A 14 -3.90 -8.75 1.37
N GLN A 15 -3.94 -10.03 1.75
CA GLN A 15 -5.20 -10.67 2.18
C GLN A 15 -5.79 -9.97 3.41
N GLU A 16 -4.97 -9.71 4.43
CA GLU A 16 -5.40 -8.96 5.62
C GLU A 16 -5.93 -7.56 5.28
N HIS A 17 -5.31 -6.88 4.31
CA HIS A 17 -5.76 -5.56 3.84
C HIS A 17 -7.05 -5.63 3.04
N HIS A 18 -7.15 -6.61 2.14
CA HIS A 18 -8.31 -6.81 1.27
C HIS A 18 -9.58 -7.15 2.06
N ASP A 19 -9.45 -7.94 3.12
CA ASP A 19 -10.57 -8.34 3.97
C ASP A 19 -11.00 -7.24 4.95
N ALA A 20 -10.17 -6.21 5.15
CA ALA A 20 -10.49 -5.10 6.04
C ALA A 20 -11.42 -4.09 5.38
N GLU A 21 -12.45 -3.66 6.12
CA GLU A 21 -13.31 -2.58 5.66
C GLU A 21 -12.53 -1.27 5.52
N PHE A 22 -12.76 -0.58 4.40
CA PHE A 22 -12.20 0.76 4.20
C PHE A 22 -12.72 1.73 5.28
N PRO A 23 -11.86 2.53 5.94
CA PRO A 23 -12.27 3.45 6.99
C PRO A 23 -13.30 4.47 6.50
N ALA A 24 -14.54 4.39 7.02
CA ALA A 24 -15.64 5.20 6.52
C ALA A 24 -15.40 6.71 6.64
N ASN A 25 -14.67 7.14 7.68
CA ASN A 25 -14.27 8.52 7.93
C ASN A 25 -13.22 9.06 6.96
N LEU A 26 -12.58 8.22 6.16
CA LEU A 26 -11.60 8.62 5.13
C LEU A 26 -12.18 8.54 3.71
N ARG A 27 -13.46 8.18 3.56
CA ARG A 27 -14.10 8.08 2.25
C ARG A 27 -14.44 9.46 1.73
N GLY A 28 -13.93 9.80 0.54
CA GLY A 28 -14.12 11.12 -0.09
C GLY A 28 -13.40 12.25 0.64
N VAL A 29 -12.40 11.93 1.46
CA VAL A 29 -11.57 12.89 2.17
C VAL A 29 -10.24 13.05 1.44
N GLU A 30 -9.78 14.29 1.36
CA GLU A 30 -8.42 14.62 0.97
C GLU A 30 -7.59 14.96 2.22
N VAL A 31 -6.39 14.40 2.31
CA VAL A 31 -5.41 14.73 3.37
C VAL A 31 -4.17 15.24 2.67
N GLU A 32 -3.71 16.46 3.00
CA GLU A 32 -2.56 17.08 2.31
C GLU A 32 -2.74 17.14 0.78
N ASP A 33 -3.96 17.46 0.32
CA ASP A 33 -4.39 17.47 -1.09
C ASP A 33 -4.30 16.09 -1.79
N ILE A 34 -4.28 15.00 -1.02
CA ILE A 34 -4.24 13.62 -1.52
C ILE A 34 -5.57 12.94 -1.25
N ASP A 35 -6.25 12.51 -2.32
CA ASP A 35 -7.45 11.69 -2.23
C ASP A 35 -7.12 10.32 -1.62
N MET A 36 -7.70 10.05 -0.46
CA MET A 36 -7.45 8.84 0.31
C MET A 36 -7.96 7.59 -0.40
N VAL A 37 -9.11 7.66 -1.08
CA VAL A 37 -9.69 6.53 -1.81
C VAL A 37 -8.83 6.20 -3.04
N LEU A 38 -8.37 7.21 -3.76
CA LEU A 38 -7.49 7.00 -4.91
C LEU A 38 -6.13 6.46 -4.48
N LEU A 39 -5.58 6.97 -3.38
CA LEU A 39 -4.32 6.47 -2.81
C LEU A 39 -4.41 4.99 -2.42
N ASP A 40 -5.51 4.58 -1.78
CA ASP A 40 -5.77 3.16 -1.48
C ASP A 40 -5.87 2.33 -2.76
N ALA A 41 -6.73 2.73 -3.70
CA ALA A 41 -6.96 2.00 -4.94
C ALA A 41 -5.70 1.81 -5.79
N ASP A 42 -4.90 2.87 -5.97
CA ASP A 42 -3.65 2.81 -6.74
C ASP A 42 -2.61 1.91 -6.08
N THR A 43 -2.47 2.01 -4.76
CA THR A 43 -1.54 1.18 -4.00
C THR A 43 -1.97 -0.30 -4.01
N ALA A 44 -3.25 -0.56 -3.74
CA ALA A 44 -3.85 -1.90 -3.75
C ALA A 44 -3.74 -2.54 -5.14
N GLY A 45 -4.00 -1.77 -6.20
CA GLY A 45 -3.87 -2.22 -7.58
C GLY A 45 -2.43 -2.59 -7.95
N CYS A 46 -1.45 -1.81 -7.51
CA CYS A 46 -0.03 -2.13 -7.69
C CYS A 46 0.36 -3.40 -6.92
N ALA A 47 -0.04 -3.51 -5.65
CA ALA A 47 0.29 -4.68 -4.84
C ALA A 47 -0.31 -5.97 -5.41
N SER A 48 -1.60 -5.96 -5.74
CA SER A 48 -2.29 -7.10 -6.35
C SER A 48 -1.63 -7.52 -7.67
N THR A 49 -1.32 -6.54 -8.55
CA THR A 49 -0.64 -6.82 -9.83
C THR A 49 0.72 -7.46 -9.61
N TRP A 50 1.53 -6.94 -8.67
CA TRP A 50 2.86 -7.46 -8.39
C TRP A 50 2.81 -8.89 -7.85
N ILE A 51 1.87 -9.19 -6.94
CA ILE A 51 1.66 -10.55 -6.39
C ILE A 51 1.27 -11.51 -7.53
N ASN A 52 0.28 -11.13 -8.33
CA ASN A 52 -0.23 -11.98 -9.42
C ASN A 52 0.81 -12.23 -10.53
N ASN A 53 1.74 -11.30 -10.74
CA ASN A 53 2.81 -11.40 -11.73
C ASN A 53 4.12 -12.00 -11.16
N GLY A 54 4.09 -12.65 -9.99
CA GLY A 54 5.26 -13.28 -9.41
C GLY A 54 6.38 -12.30 -9.03
N GLY A 55 6.00 -11.11 -8.56
CA GLY A 55 6.92 -10.10 -8.06
C GLY A 55 7.41 -9.10 -9.12
N THR A 56 6.60 -8.83 -10.15
CA THR A 56 6.95 -7.89 -11.23
C THR A 56 5.86 -6.87 -11.48
N LEU A 57 6.27 -5.62 -11.70
CA LEU A 57 5.43 -4.52 -12.18
C LEU A 57 6.03 -3.97 -13.46
N ASP A 58 5.21 -3.47 -14.38
CA ASP A 58 5.66 -2.69 -15.52
C ASP A 58 6.16 -1.28 -15.08
N PRO A 59 6.85 -0.54 -15.96
CA PRO A 59 7.41 0.77 -15.61
C PRO A 59 6.38 1.81 -15.14
N GLN A 60 5.15 1.79 -15.65
CA GLN A 60 4.11 2.74 -15.25
C GLN A 60 3.66 2.45 -13.83
N ARG A 61 3.32 1.19 -13.52
CA ARG A 61 2.91 0.79 -12.17
C ARG A 61 4.02 0.98 -11.12
N ARG A 62 5.29 0.82 -11.50
CA ARG A 62 6.40 1.16 -10.60
C ARG A 62 6.44 2.64 -10.22
N ARG A 63 6.18 3.55 -11.17
CA ARG A 63 6.14 4.99 -10.89
C ARG A 63 4.95 5.35 -10.00
N ILE A 64 3.77 4.77 -10.29
CA ILE A 64 2.58 4.93 -9.46
C ILE A 64 2.90 4.51 -8.02
N LEU A 65 3.45 3.31 -7.84
CA LEU A 65 3.81 2.80 -6.51
C LEU A 65 4.81 3.69 -5.77
N GLN A 66 5.81 4.25 -6.46
CA GLN A 66 6.76 5.19 -5.85
C GLN A 66 6.05 6.44 -5.31
N THR A 67 5.16 7.03 -6.12
CA THR A 67 4.33 8.16 -5.68
C THR A 67 3.41 7.76 -4.51
N CYS A 68 2.83 6.56 -4.54
CA CYS A 68 2.01 6.05 -3.44
C CYS A 68 2.81 5.94 -2.14
N VAL A 69 4.03 5.41 -2.16
CA VAL A 69 4.89 5.31 -0.96
C VAL A 69 5.16 6.69 -0.36
N GLU A 70 5.50 7.68 -1.19
CA GLU A 70 5.75 9.05 -0.73
C GLU A 70 4.47 9.68 -0.13
N ASN A 71 3.34 9.53 -0.80
CA ASN A 71 2.06 10.06 -0.33
C ASN A 71 1.60 9.37 0.97
N LEU A 72 1.76 8.05 1.09
CA LEU A 72 1.48 7.31 2.32
C LEU A 72 2.31 7.81 3.50
N GLY A 73 3.60 8.09 3.27
CA GLY A 73 4.49 8.69 4.28
C GLY A 73 4.02 10.08 4.74
N ARG A 74 3.37 10.85 3.87
CA ARG A 74 2.83 12.19 4.18
C ARG A 74 1.49 12.14 4.91
N VAL A 75 0.56 11.28 4.49
CA VAL A 75 -0.81 11.28 5.04
C VAL A 75 -0.93 10.52 6.36
N ILE A 76 -0.17 9.43 6.56
CA ILE A 76 -0.29 8.58 7.76
C ILE A 76 -0.13 9.38 9.07
N PRO A 77 0.87 10.27 9.21
CA PRO A 77 1.01 11.09 10.42
C PRO A 77 -0.18 12.02 10.71
N GLN A 78 -1.00 12.34 9.71
CA GLN A 78 -2.15 13.23 9.84
C GLN A 78 -3.45 12.49 10.19
N ILE A 79 -3.48 11.16 10.05
CA ILE A 79 -4.65 10.35 10.40
C ILE A 79 -4.70 10.18 11.92
N SER A 80 -5.61 10.94 12.56
CA SER A 80 -5.80 10.89 14.02
C SER A 80 -6.66 9.70 14.49
N ASP A 81 -7.52 9.19 13.62
CA ASP A 81 -8.36 8.03 13.92
C ASP A 81 -7.50 6.74 13.97
N PRO A 82 -7.48 5.99 15.09
CA PRO A 82 -6.63 4.82 15.21
C PRO A 82 -6.90 3.73 14.16
N SER A 83 -8.17 3.53 13.77
CA SER A 83 -8.56 2.49 12.82
C SER A 83 -8.08 2.83 11.40
N GLY A 84 -8.29 4.07 10.97
CA GLY A 84 -7.77 4.59 9.70
C GLY A 84 -6.24 4.62 9.68
N HIS A 85 -5.62 5.00 10.80
CA HIS A 85 -4.17 5.01 10.92
C HIS A 85 -3.59 3.60 10.73
N GLN A 86 -4.13 2.59 11.41
CA GLN A 86 -3.71 1.20 11.25
C GLN A 86 -3.93 0.67 9.83
N TYR A 87 -5.07 1.02 9.21
CA TYR A 87 -5.40 0.64 7.84
C TYR A 87 -4.34 1.15 6.85
N TYR A 88 -4.05 2.45 6.86
CA TYR A 88 -3.06 3.05 5.95
C TYR A 88 -1.62 2.67 6.30
N GLN A 89 -1.31 2.38 7.57
CA GLN A 89 -0.02 1.79 7.94
C GLN A 89 0.20 0.40 7.32
N ARG A 90 -0.83 -0.45 7.31
CA ARG A 90 -0.74 -1.77 6.64
C ARG A 90 -0.54 -1.61 5.14
N LEU A 91 -1.30 -0.71 4.52
CA LEU A 91 -1.16 -0.39 3.11
C LEU A 91 0.26 0.11 2.77
N HIS A 92 0.84 0.96 3.61
CA HIS A 92 2.21 1.46 3.42
C HIS A 92 3.26 0.36 3.56
N LYS A 93 3.13 -0.53 4.55
CA LYS A 93 3.99 -1.72 4.66
C LYS A 93 3.92 -2.57 3.39
N LEU A 94 2.71 -2.79 2.86
CA LEU A 94 2.53 -3.52 1.61
C LEU A 94 3.21 -2.80 0.43
N ALA A 95 3.03 -1.49 0.31
CA ALA A 95 3.66 -0.69 -0.74
C ALA A 95 5.20 -0.79 -0.71
N LEU A 96 5.79 -0.71 0.49
CA LEU A 96 7.24 -0.82 0.68
C LEU A 96 7.78 -2.24 0.40
N LEU A 97 7.01 -3.29 0.71
CA LEU A 97 7.36 -4.67 0.34
C LEU A 97 7.38 -4.81 -1.18
N VAL A 98 6.38 -4.27 -1.87
CA VAL A 98 6.24 -4.36 -3.34
C VAL A 98 7.32 -3.54 -4.05
N SER A 99 7.71 -2.39 -3.48
CA SER A 99 8.73 -1.52 -4.06
C SER A 99 10.17 -2.05 -3.88
N GLY A 100 10.37 -3.08 -3.03
CA GLY A 100 11.70 -3.54 -2.61
C GLY A 100 12.40 -2.59 -1.62
N ALA A 101 11.66 -1.63 -1.04
CA ALA A 101 12.21 -0.74 -0.02
C ALA A 101 12.27 -1.42 1.36
N LEU A 102 11.45 -2.44 1.59
CA LEU A 102 11.57 -3.38 2.70
C LEU A 102 12.42 -4.62 2.30
N ASP A 103 13.56 -4.39 1.66
CA ASP A 103 14.61 -5.41 1.57
C ASP A 103 15.49 -5.29 2.84
N THR A 104 15.00 -5.79 3.97
CA THR A 104 15.78 -5.86 5.20
C THR A 104 16.76 -7.04 5.15
N LYS A 105 18.05 -6.67 5.09
CA LYS A 105 19.21 -7.28 5.76
C LYS A 105 18.95 -8.51 6.62
#